data_AF-R7S1X1-F1
#
_entry.id   AF-R7S1X1-F1
#
_cell.length_a   1.000
_cell.length_b   1.000
_cell.length_c   1.000
_cell.angle_alpha   90.00
_cell.angle_beta   90.00
_cell.angle_gamma   90.00
#
_symmetry.space_group_name_H-M   'P 1'
#
loop_
_entity.id
_entity.type
_entity.pdbx_description
1 polymer ?
#
loop_
_entity_poly.entity_id
_entity_poly.type
_entity_poly.pdbx_seq_one_letter_code
_entity_poly.pdbx_strand_id
1 'polypeptide(L)'
;MCLNLEADNVGVSIFGNDRLIKEGDTVKCTGQIADVPVGPAFLGRVVDALGNPIDGKGPIEATQRSRASLKAPGILPRRSVNQPMMTGIKPIDAIVLIGRGQR
;
A
#
# COMPACT_ATOMS: atom_id res chain seq x y z
N MET A 1 -4.41 -6.43 11.54
CA MET A 1 -4.50 -4.97 11.78
C MET A 1 -5.58 -4.71 12.82
N CYS A 2 -5.26 -3.99 13.89
CA CYS A 2 -6.25 -3.57 14.88
C CYS A 2 -7.11 -2.45 14.27
N LEU A 3 -8.40 -2.70 14.16
CA LEU A 3 -9.37 -1.78 13.54
C LEU A 3 -10.29 -1.13 14.57
N ASN A 4 -10.62 -1.86 15.64
CA ASN A 4 -11.47 -1.36 16.71
C ASN A 4 -10.79 -1.55 18.07
N LEU A 5 -10.93 -0.57 18.95
CA LEU A 5 -10.39 -0.58 20.31
C LEU A 5 -11.55 -0.31 21.26
N GLU A 6 -12.03 -1.36 21.92
CA GLU A 6 -13.07 -1.25 22.96
C GLU A 6 -12.42 -1.28 24.35
N ALA A 7 -13.23 -1.06 25.39
CA ALA A 7 -12.73 -1.03 26.77
C ALA A 7 -12.10 -2.37 27.18
N ASP A 8 -12.72 -3.47 26.76
CA ASP A 8 -12.37 -4.83 27.22
C ASP A 8 -11.86 -5.74 26.09
N ASN A 9 -11.90 -5.28 24.83
CA ASN A 9 -11.50 -6.08 23.67
C ASN A 9 -10.86 -5.24 22.56
N VAL A 10 -10.20 -5.92 21.63
CA VAL A 10 -9.61 -5.31 20.43
C VAL A 10 -10.06 -6.08 19.20
N GLY A 11 -10.73 -5.38 18.27
CA GLY A 11 -11.12 -5.94 16.98
C GLY A 11 -9.94 -5.94 16.01
N VAL A 12 -9.53 -7.12 15.55
CA VAL A 12 -8.39 -7.29 14.63
C VAL A 12 -8.85 -7.96 13.34
N SER A 13 -8.48 -7.38 12.20
CA SER A 13 -8.58 -8.05 10.89
C SER A 13 -7.31 -8.83 10.61
N ILE A 14 -7.45 -10.10 10.25
CA ILE A 14 -6.32 -11.01 9.99
C ILE A 14 -5.83 -10.80 8.55
N PHE A 15 -4.52 -10.71 8.39
CA PHE A 15 -3.87 -10.70 7.08
C PHE A 15 -3.25 -12.06 6.83
N GLY A 16 -3.92 -12.89 6.02
CA GLY A 16 -3.49 -14.25 5.70
C GLY A 16 -4.52 -15.30 6.13
N ASN A 17 -4.03 -16.49 6.45
CA ASN A 17 -4.87 -17.65 6.78
C ASN A 17 -5.27 -17.64 8.26
N ASP A 18 -6.56 -17.72 8.52
CA ASP A 18 -7.20 -17.71 9.85
C ASP A 18 -7.34 -19.12 10.47
N ARG A 19 -7.24 -20.19 9.67
CA ARG A 19 -7.53 -21.57 10.10
C ARG A 19 -6.67 -22.10 11.26
N LEU A 20 -5.50 -21.52 11.47
CA LEU A 20 -4.56 -21.94 12.51
C LEU A 20 -4.79 -21.22 13.84
N ILE A 21 -5.61 -20.18 13.86
CA ILE A 21 -5.85 -19.33 15.02
C ILE A 21 -6.91 -19.98 15.91
N LYS A 22 -6.63 -20.06 17.21
CA LYS A 22 -7.52 -20.62 18.21
C LYS A 22 -7.70 -19.66 19.38
N GLU A 23 -8.81 -19.86 20.10
CA GLU A 23 -9.04 -19.16 21.35
C GLU A 23 -7.93 -19.48 22.37
N GLY A 24 -7.42 -18.45 23.04
CA GLY A 24 -6.31 -18.56 23.98
C GLY A 24 -4.91 -18.41 23.37
N ASP A 25 -4.78 -18.29 22.05
CA ASP A 25 -3.49 -18.03 21.41
C ASP A 25 -2.89 -16.68 21.87
N THR A 26 -1.60 -16.69 22.16
CA THR A 26 -0.89 -15.47 22.59
C THR A 26 -0.58 -14.58 21.40
N VAL A 27 -1.14 -13.37 21.38
CA VAL A 27 -0.83 -12.32 20.41
C VAL A 27 0.16 -11.32 20.98
N LYS A 28 0.99 -10.72 20.12
CA LYS A 28 1.94 -9.67 20.50
C LYS A 28 1.77 -8.45 19.62
N CYS A 29 1.80 -7.27 20.24
CA CYS A 29 1.80 -6.01 19.52
C CYS A 29 3.18 -5.78 18.87
N THR A 30 3.19 -5.41 17.60
CA THR A 30 4.43 -5.08 16.88
C THR A 30 4.96 -3.68 17.22
N GLY A 31 4.14 -2.82 17.86
CA GLY A 31 4.49 -1.43 18.19
C GLY A 31 4.59 -0.50 16.98
N GLN A 32 4.29 -1.01 15.79
CA GLN A 32 4.34 -0.27 14.53
C GLN A 32 2.94 -0.02 14.00
N ILE A 33 2.71 1.19 13.49
CA ILE A 33 1.50 1.48 12.70
C ILE A 33 1.62 0.73 11.37
N ALA A 34 0.49 0.30 10.80
CA ALA A 34 0.44 -0.40 9.52
C ALA A 34 1.30 0.31 8.45
N ASP A 35 2.39 -0.34 8.08
CA ASP A 35 3.40 0.13 7.14
C ASP A 35 3.83 -0.99 6.19
N VAL A 36 4.40 -0.59 5.06
CA VAL A 36 4.87 -1.49 4.01
C VAL A 36 6.29 -1.11 3.59
N PRO A 37 7.13 -2.10 3.23
CA PRO A 37 8.42 -1.82 2.62
C PRO A 37 8.25 -1.10 1.28
N VAL A 38 9.11 -0.13 1.00
CA VAL A 38 9.09 0.66 -0.23
C VAL A 38 10.50 0.83 -0.78
N GLY A 39 10.61 1.00 -2.10
CA GLY A 39 11.87 1.33 -2.75
C GLY A 39 11.96 0.88 -4.20
N PRO A 40 13.03 1.26 -4.91
CA PRO A 40 13.23 0.88 -6.31
C PRO A 40 13.32 -0.64 -6.53
N ALA A 41 13.71 -1.41 -5.51
CA ALA A 41 13.83 -2.86 -5.56
C ALA A 41 12.51 -3.60 -5.88
N PHE A 42 11.36 -2.93 -5.76
CA PHE A 42 10.04 -3.48 -6.11
C PHE A 42 9.72 -3.41 -7.61
N LEU A 43 10.47 -2.65 -8.41
CA LEU A 43 10.21 -2.52 -9.83
C LEU A 43 10.34 -3.88 -10.54
N GLY A 44 9.28 -4.31 -11.23
CA GLY A 44 9.24 -5.60 -11.94
C GLY A 44 9.01 -6.83 -11.05
N ARG A 45 8.70 -6.63 -9.76
CA ARG A 45 8.33 -7.70 -8.82
C ARG A 45 6.81 -7.84 -8.72
N VAL A 46 6.35 -9.04 -8.35
CA VAL A 46 4.95 -9.25 -7.93
C VAL A 46 4.91 -9.45 -6.43
N VAL A 47 4.11 -8.64 -5.75
CA VAL A 47 4.04 -8.60 -4.29
C VAL A 47 2.59 -8.64 -3.81
N ASP A 48 2.40 -9.11 -2.57
CA ASP A 48 1.12 -9.01 -1.87
C ASP A 48 0.89 -7.60 -1.29
N ALA A 49 -0.26 -7.39 -0.64
CA ALA A 49 -0.63 -6.11 -0.04
C ALA A 49 0.26 -5.69 1.16
N LEU A 50 1.04 -6.61 1.73
CA LEU A 50 1.98 -6.35 2.82
C LEU A 50 3.42 -6.09 2.31
N GLY A 51 3.64 -6.23 0.99
CA GLY A 51 4.94 -6.06 0.36
C GLY A 51 5.80 -7.34 0.34
N ASN A 52 5.22 -8.51 0.61
CA ASN A 52 5.94 -9.78 0.50
C ASN A 52 5.97 -10.24 -0.97
N PRO A 53 7.11 -10.72 -1.49
CA PRO A 53 7.21 -11.22 -2.86
C PRO A 53 6.45 -12.54 -3.03
N ILE A 54 5.63 -12.61 -4.08
CA ILE A 54 4.87 -13.81 -4.47
C ILE A 54 5.29 -14.36 -5.84
N ASP A 55 6.31 -13.76 -6.47
CA ASP A 55 6.83 -14.13 -7.78
C ASP A 55 7.91 -15.23 -7.77
N GLY A 56 8.32 -15.72 -6.60
CA GLY A 56 9.33 -16.76 -6.46
C GLY A 56 10.77 -16.34 -6.81
N LYS A 57 11.03 -15.05 -7.06
CA LYS A 57 12.35 -14.53 -7.46
C LYS A 57 13.28 -14.21 -6.29
N GLY A 58 13.05 -14.79 -5.11
CA GLY A 58 13.78 -14.51 -3.88
C GLY A 58 13.30 -13.26 -3.13
N PRO A 59 13.98 -12.86 -2.04
CA PRO A 59 13.59 -11.71 -1.23
C PRO A 59 13.74 -10.36 -1.97
N ILE A 60 13.05 -9.32 -1.48
CA ILE A 60 13.21 -7.94 -1.96
C ILE A 60 14.01 -7.17 -0.90
N GLU A 61 15.18 -6.66 -1.27
CA GLU A 61 15.97 -5.81 -0.37
C GLU A 61 15.44 -4.37 -0.36
N ALA A 62 14.52 -4.12 0.56
CA ALA A 62 13.96 -2.79 0.80
C ALA A 62 14.59 -2.18 2.06
N THR A 63 15.23 -1.02 1.92
CA THR A 63 15.86 -0.29 3.03
C THR A 63 14.90 0.66 3.75
N GLN A 64 13.78 1.00 3.12
CA GLN A 64 12.82 1.98 3.64
C GLN A 64 11.45 1.35 3.83
N ARG A 65 10.73 1.83 4.85
CA ARG A 65 9.32 1.50 5.09
C ARG A 65 8.50 2.79 5.11
N SER A 66 7.28 2.71 4.61
CA SER A 66 6.34 3.82 4.60
C SER A 66 5.01 3.39 5.17
N ARG A 67 4.37 4.27 5.94
CA ARG A 67 3.05 4.01 6.52
C ARG A 67 2.02 3.89 5.40
N ALA A 68 1.12 2.91 5.51
CA ALA A 68 0.07 2.69 4.52
C ALA A 68 -0.93 3.86 4.48
N SER A 69 -1.22 4.45 5.64
CA SER A 69 -2.15 5.57 5.78
C SER A 69 -1.39 6.87 6.09
N LEU A 70 -1.09 7.63 5.04
CA LEU A 70 -0.51 8.97 5.13
C LEU A 70 -1.53 10.02 4.65
N LYS A 71 -1.55 11.18 5.30
CA LYS A 71 -2.39 12.30 4.85
C LYS A 71 -1.91 12.77 3.48
N ALA A 72 -2.83 12.89 2.53
CA ALA A 72 -2.52 13.42 1.21
C ALA A 72 -2.01 14.88 1.28
N PRO A 73 -1.23 15.36 0.29
CA PRO A 73 -0.79 16.75 0.24
C PRO A 73 -1.97 17.73 0.29
N GLY A 74 -1.82 18.79 1.10
CA GLY A 74 -2.77 19.90 1.20
C GLY A 74 -2.87 20.71 -0.09
N ILE A 75 -3.56 21.85 -0.06
CA ILE A 75 -3.77 22.68 -1.26
C ILE A 75 -2.46 23.33 -1.73
N LEU A 76 -1.72 23.96 -0.81
CA LEU A 76 -0.51 24.73 -1.11
C LEU A 76 0.61 23.97 -1.86
N PRO A 77 0.96 22.70 -1.53
CA PRO A 77 1.99 21.97 -2.27
C PRO A 77 1.55 21.43 -3.63
N ARG A 78 0.26 21.55 -4.00
CA ARG A 78 -0.23 21.07 -5.30
C ARG A 78 0.13 22.04 -6.41
N ARG A 79 0.31 21.50 -7.61
CA ARG A 79 0.50 22.26 -8.84
C ARG A 79 -0.56 21.85 -9.85
N SER A 80 -0.95 22.77 -10.73
CA SER A 80 -1.82 22.45 -11.84
C SER A 80 -1.20 21.36 -12.71
N VAL A 81 -2.04 20.40 -13.12
CA VAL A 81 -1.62 19.33 -14.02
C VAL A 81 -1.29 19.96 -15.37
N ASN A 82 -0.02 19.93 -15.76
CA ASN A 82 0.49 20.58 -16.98
C ASN A 82 1.37 19.66 -17.83
N GLN A 83 1.57 18.40 -17.41
CA GLN A 83 2.37 17.43 -18.12
C GLN A 83 1.49 16.28 -18.62
N PRO A 84 1.52 15.93 -19.92
CA PRO A 84 0.73 14.82 -20.46
C PRO A 84 1.22 13.46 -19.95
N MET A 85 0.29 12.51 -19.80
CA MET A 85 0.52 11.09 -19.56
C MET A 85 -0.03 10.30 -20.75
N MET A 86 0.86 9.97 -21.68
CA MET A 86 0.48 9.29 -22.92
C MET A 86 0.06 7.86 -22.65
N THR A 87 -1.11 7.47 -23.17
CA THR A 87 -1.64 6.12 -23.04
C THR A 87 -1.29 5.25 -24.27
N GLY A 88 -1.05 5.88 -25.42
CA GLY A 88 -0.91 5.20 -26.72
C GLY A 88 -2.25 4.90 -27.38
N ILE A 89 -3.38 5.28 -26.76
CA ILE A 89 -4.73 5.03 -27.25
C ILE A 89 -5.23 6.29 -27.96
N LYS A 90 -5.27 6.25 -29.30
CA LYS A 90 -5.65 7.38 -30.17
C LYS A 90 -6.84 8.21 -29.69
N PRO A 91 -8.04 7.63 -29.42
CA PRO A 91 -9.18 8.45 -28.98
C PRO A 91 -8.98 9.08 -27.59
N ILE A 92 -8.25 8.41 -26.68
CA ILE A 92 -7.98 8.96 -25.35
C ILE A 92 -6.98 10.11 -25.47
N ASP A 93 -5.87 9.88 -26.17
CA ASP A 93 -4.81 10.87 -26.31
C ASP A 93 -5.21 12.06 -27.23
N ALA A 94 -6.29 11.95 -28.02
CA ALA A 94 -6.78 13.03 -28.89
C ALA A 94 -7.99 13.79 -28.32
N ILE A 95 -8.86 13.13 -27.57
CA ILE A 95 -10.16 13.69 -27.14
C ILE A 95 -10.22 13.87 -25.62
N VAL A 96 -9.68 12.91 -24.86
CA VAL A 96 -9.78 12.85 -23.39
C VAL A 96 -8.39 12.76 -22.79
N LEU A 97 -7.61 13.81 -23.00
CA LEU A 97 -6.22 13.91 -22.55
C LEU A 97 -6.11 13.61 -21.04
N ILE A 98 -5.14 12.76 -20.68
CA ILE A 98 -4.82 12.43 -19.29
C ILE A 98 -3.50 13.09 -18.95
N GLY A 99 -3.49 13.92 -17.90
CA GLY A 99 -2.29 14.54 -17.37
C GLY A 99 -1.73 13.84 -16.13
N ARG A 100 -0.43 14.03 -15.86
CA ARG A 100 0.22 13.48 -14.66
C ARG A 100 -0.33 14.14 -13.39
N GLY A 101 -0.99 13.34 -12.56
CA GLY A 101 -1.66 13.80 -11.33
C GLY A 101 -3.19 13.94 -11.46
N GLN A 102 -3.73 13.68 -12.65
CA GLN A 102 -5.17 13.55 -12.90
C GLN A 102 -5.69 12.19 -12.39
N ARG A 103 -6.97 12.13 -11.98
CA ARG A 103 -7.68 10.95 -11.51
C ARG A 103 -9.08 10.91 -12.11
#